data_AF-A0A0D2KC68-F1
#
_entry.id   AF-A0A0D2KC68-F1
#
_cell.length_a   1.000
_cell.length_b   1.000
_cell.length_c   1.000
_cell.angle_alpha   90.00
_cell.angle_beta   90.00
_cell.angle_gamma   90.00
#
_symmetry.space_group_name_H-M   'P 1'
#
loop_
_entity.id
_entity.type
_entity.pdbx_description
1 polymer ?
#
loop_
_entity_poly.entity_id
_entity_poly.type
_entity_poly.pdbx_seq_one_letter_code
_entity_poly.pdbx_strand_id
1 'polypeptide(L)'
;MVTDGFNSLEGVTCTVTQGAMYSFPQILLPPKAIAAAKAAGKAPDVFYCLELLEATGISTVPGSGFGQSEGTFHLRTTILPREERMAEFVQKFRDFHESFMEQYA
;
A
#
# COMPACT_ATOMS: atom_id res chain seq x y z
N MET A 1 12.76 -7.91 7.35
CA MET A 1 12.20 -8.39 6.05
C MET A 1 11.14 -7.40 5.57
N VAL A 2 10.76 -7.41 4.28
CA VAL A 2 9.77 -6.46 3.72
C VAL A 2 8.43 -6.51 4.46
N THR A 3 7.99 -7.71 4.85
CA THR A 3 6.79 -7.91 5.67
C THR A 3 6.86 -7.18 7.00
N ASP A 4 8.00 -7.17 7.69
CA ASP A 4 8.17 -6.45 8.97
C ASP A 4 8.06 -4.94 8.76
N GLY A 5 8.58 -4.46 7.62
CA GLY A 5 8.42 -3.07 7.19
C GLY A 5 6.95 -2.70 7.07
N PHE A 6 6.16 -3.48 6.34
CA PHE A 6 4.71 -3.23 6.20
C PHE A 6 3.96 -3.36 7.53
N ASN A 7 4.22 -4.40 8.32
CA ASN A 7 3.53 -4.62 9.60
C ASN A 7 3.86 -3.58 10.68
N SER A 8 4.87 -2.73 10.45
CA SER A 8 5.21 -1.61 11.32
C SER A 8 4.52 -0.29 10.94
N LEU A 9 3.70 -0.28 9.88
CA LEU A 9 2.91 0.87 9.44
C LEU A 9 1.51 0.83 10.06
N GLU A 10 0.96 1.99 10.38
CA GLU A 10 -0.36 2.11 10.98
C GLU A 10 -1.46 1.53 10.06
N GLY A 11 -2.32 0.67 10.59
CA GLY A 11 -3.43 0.13 9.81
C GLY A 11 -3.00 -0.77 8.66
N VAL A 12 -1.73 -1.21 8.59
CA VAL A 12 -1.24 -2.15 7.58
C VAL A 12 -1.02 -3.52 8.19
N THR A 13 -1.54 -4.56 7.53
CA THR A 13 -1.23 -5.96 7.88
C THR A 13 -0.74 -6.69 6.64
N CYS A 14 0.32 -7.46 6.78
CA CYS A 14 0.93 -8.22 5.71
C CYS A 14 1.30 -9.61 6.21
N THR A 15 0.76 -10.63 5.55
CA THR A 15 1.19 -12.00 5.75
C THR A 15 2.64 -12.17 5.30
N VAL A 16 3.40 -12.99 6.02
CA VAL A 16 4.78 -13.34 5.64
C VAL A 16 4.78 -14.02 4.29
N THR A 17 5.57 -13.50 3.35
CA THR A 17 5.74 -14.11 2.04
C THR A 17 6.59 -15.38 2.20
N GLN A 18 5.95 -16.55 2.19
CA GLN A 18 6.61 -17.86 2.31
C GLN A 18 7.21 -18.37 0.98
N GLY A 19 6.89 -17.72 -0.14
CA GLY A 19 7.35 -18.10 -1.48
C GLY A 19 6.85 -17.13 -2.56
N ALA A 20 7.10 -17.44 -3.83
CA ALA A 20 6.89 -16.53 -4.96
C ALA A 20 7.70 -15.22 -4.83
N MET A 21 7.23 -14.14 -5.47
CA MET A 21 7.97 -12.88 -5.61
C MET A 21 7.14 -11.65 -5.21
N TYR A 22 6.04 -11.85 -4.48
CA TYR A 22 5.07 -10.79 -4.17
C TYR A 22 4.68 -10.76 -2.70
N SER A 23 4.38 -9.56 -2.20
CA SER A 23 3.68 -9.35 -0.94
C SER A 23 2.33 -8.66 -1.21
N PHE A 24 1.34 -8.95 -0.37
CA PHE A 24 -0.03 -8.46 -0.53
C PHE A 24 -0.57 -7.84 0.77
N PRO A 25 -0.02 -6.69 1.20
CA PRO A 25 -0.50 -6.00 2.40
C PRO A 25 -1.96 -5.55 2.25
N GLN A 26 -2.74 -5.72 3.33
CA GLN A 26 -4.01 -5.05 3.55
C GLN A 26 -3.75 -3.70 4.20
N ILE A 27 -4.49 -2.68 3.78
CA ILE A 27 -4.42 -1.32 4.31
C ILE A 27 -5.81 -0.93 4.81
N LEU A 28 -5.90 -0.51 6.06
CA LEU A 28 -7.09 0.08 6.64
C LEU A 28 -7.13 1.56 6.28
N LEU A 29 -7.83 1.87 5.18
CA LEU A 29 -7.95 3.25 4.71
C LEU A 29 -8.94 4.06 5.57
N PRO A 30 -8.58 5.30 5.97
CA PRO A 30 -9.48 6.18 6.68
C PRO A 30 -10.77 6.48 5.90
N PRO A 31 -11.90 6.75 6.56
CA PRO A 31 -13.16 7.09 5.89
C PRO A 31 -13.04 8.30 4.94
N LYS A 32 -12.22 9.30 5.27
CA LYS A 32 -12.00 10.46 4.38
C LYS A 32 -11.23 10.09 3.12
N ALA A 33 -10.25 9.18 3.21
CA ALA A 33 -9.55 8.65 2.03
C ALA A 33 -10.52 7.90 1.11
N ILE A 34 -11.42 7.09 1.68
CA ILE A 34 -12.46 6.37 0.92
C ILE A 34 -13.42 7.37 0.25
N ALA A 35 -13.82 8.44 0.95
CA ALA A 35 -14.66 9.48 0.39
C ALA A 35 -13.96 10.26 -0.74
N ALA A 36 -12.68 10.60 -0.57
CA ALA A 36 -11.86 11.26 -1.59
C ALA A 36 -11.70 10.38 -2.83
N ALA A 37 -11.41 9.10 -2.66
CA ALA A 37 -11.37 8.13 -3.76
C ALA A 37 -12.70 8.08 -4.53
N LYS A 38 -13.82 8.03 -3.80
CA LYS A 38 -15.16 8.07 -4.40
C LYS A 38 -15.42 9.36 -5.17
N ALA A 39 -15.03 10.51 -4.62
CA ALA A 39 -15.16 11.81 -5.29
C ALA A 39 -14.31 11.89 -6.58
N ALA A 40 -13.15 11.22 -6.59
CA ALA A 40 -12.28 11.09 -7.76
C ALA A 40 -12.71 9.99 -8.75
N GLY A 41 -13.82 9.30 -8.48
CA GLY A 41 -14.33 8.19 -9.30
C GLY A 41 -13.42 6.97 -9.32
N LYS A 42 -12.68 6.72 -8.23
CA LYS A 42 -11.72 5.61 -8.11
C LYS A 42 -12.08 4.66 -6.97
N ALA A 43 -11.69 3.39 -7.10
CA ALA A 43 -11.67 2.48 -5.97
C ALA A 43 -10.63 2.96 -4.93
N PRO A 44 -10.86 2.79 -3.62
CA PRO A 44 -9.96 3.32 -2.59
C PRO A 44 -8.51 2.81 -2.68
N ASP A 45 -8.32 1.55 -3.06
CA ASP A 45 -6.99 0.98 -3.27
C ASP A 45 -6.29 1.49 -4.54
N VAL A 46 -7.05 1.73 -5.61
CA VAL A 46 -6.56 2.41 -6.83
C VAL A 46 -6.10 3.81 -6.48
N PHE A 47 -6.91 4.55 -5.70
CA PHE A 47 -6.58 5.89 -5.23
C PHE A 47 -5.27 5.90 -4.44
N TYR A 48 -5.15 5.03 -3.43
CA TYR A 48 -3.91 4.89 -2.65
C TYR A 48 -2.69 4.56 -3.51
N CYS A 49 -2.81 3.62 -4.46
CA CYS A 49 -1.70 3.24 -5.34
C CYS A 49 -1.27 4.38 -6.28
N LEU A 50 -2.20 5.21 -6.74
CA LEU A 50 -1.88 6.38 -7.58
C LEU A 50 -1.19 7.47 -6.78
N GLU A 51 -1.69 7.79 -5.59
CA GLU A 51 -1.07 8.78 -4.70
C GLU A 51 0.35 8.33 -4.30
N LEU A 52 0.54 7.03 -4.03
CA LEU A 52 1.87 6.46 -3.77
C LEU A 52 2.81 6.66 -4.96
N LEU A 53 2.33 6.36 -6.17
CA LEU A 53 3.09 6.52 -7.40
C LEU A 53 3.49 7.98 -7.64
N GLU A 54 2.55 8.91 -7.46
CA GLU A 54 2.77 10.35 -7.66
C GLU A 54 3.78 10.92 -6.65
N ALA A 55 3.69 10.52 -5.38
CA ALA A 55 4.56 11.01 -4.33
C ALA A 55 5.98 10.41 -4.38
N THR A 56 6.13 9.15 -4.78
CA THR A 56 7.37 8.39 -4.58
C THR A 56 8.00 7.82 -5.84
N GLY A 57 7.23 7.75 -6.93
CA GLY A 57 7.58 6.99 -8.14
C GLY A 57 7.42 5.47 -7.99
N ILE A 58 6.92 4.97 -6.85
CA ILE A 58 6.72 3.54 -6.61
C ILE A 58 5.42 3.08 -7.27
N SER A 59 5.53 2.16 -8.23
CA SER A 59 4.36 1.55 -8.89
C SER A 59 3.98 0.23 -8.22
N THR A 60 2.76 0.16 -7.70
CA THR A 60 2.14 -1.05 -7.12
C THR A 60 0.86 -1.40 -7.87
N VAL A 61 0.36 -2.63 -7.70
CA VAL A 61 -0.90 -3.05 -8.32
C VAL A 61 -2.02 -3.04 -7.27
N PRO A 62 -3.14 -2.34 -7.50
CA PRO A 62 -4.25 -2.28 -6.53
C PRO A 62 -4.95 -3.64 -6.38
N GLY A 63 -5.41 -3.93 -5.16
CA GLY A 63 -6.05 -5.20 -4.78
C GLY A 63 -7.32 -5.51 -5.59
N SER A 64 -8.05 -4.49 -6.02
CA SER A 64 -9.27 -4.57 -6.82
C SER A 64 -9.06 -5.26 -8.16
N GLY A 65 -7.84 -5.27 -8.70
CA GLY A 65 -7.48 -6.04 -9.90
C GLY A 65 -7.40 -7.56 -9.67
N PHE A 66 -7.33 -8.02 -8.41
CA PHE A 66 -7.18 -9.44 -8.04
C PHE A 66 -8.45 -10.06 -7.44
N GLY A 67 -9.46 -9.24 -7.13
CA GLY A 67 -10.55 -9.62 -6.27
C GLY A 67 -10.13 -9.58 -4.79
N GLN A 68 -10.96 -8.96 -3.95
CA GLN A 68 -10.75 -8.85 -2.51
C GLN A 68 -12.10 -8.76 -1.80
N SER A 69 -12.13 -9.08 -0.50
CA SER A 69 -13.36 -9.01 0.30
C SER A 69 -13.91 -7.58 0.34
N GLU A 70 -15.24 -7.44 0.35
CA GLU A 70 -15.87 -6.12 0.46
C GLU A 70 -15.43 -5.39 1.74
N GLY A 71 -15.14 -4.09 1.61
CA GLY A 71 -14.64 -3.26 2.71
C GLY A 71 -13.16 -3.45 3.05
N THR A 72 -12.44 -4.32 2.34
CA THR A 72 -10.98 -4.49 2.47
C THR A 72 -10.25 -3.92 1.27
N PHE A 73 -9.06 -3.36 1.52
CA PHE A 73 -8.24 -2.74 0.50
C PHE A 73 -6.83 -3.28 0.59
N HIS A 74 -6.27 -3.68 -0.53
CA HIS A 74 -4.95 -4.27 -0.61
C HIS A 74 -4.15 -3.65 -1.74
N LEU A 75 -2.85 -3.93 -1.74
CA LEU A 75 -2.02 -3.75 -2.92
C LEU A 75 -1.03 -4.91 -3.04
N ARG A 76 -0.56 -5.14 -4.26
CA ARG A 76 0.54 -6.07 -4.54
C ARG A 76 1.82 -5.29 -4.80
N THR A 77 2.88 -5.64 -4.08
CA THR A 77 4.25 -5.20 -4.36
C THR A 77 5.15 -6.39 -4.66
N THR A 78 6.31 -6.14 -5.28
CA THR A 78 7.34 -7.15 -5.52
C THR A 78 8.39 -7.14 -4.42
N ILE A 79 8.89 -8.32 -4.05
CA ILE A 79 10.04 -8.47 -3.14
C ILE A 79 11.36 -8.75 -3.90
N LEU A 80 11.42 -8.26 -5.15
CA LEU A 80 12.53 -8.44 -6.08
C LEU A 80 13.68 -7.43 -5.97
N PRO A 81 13.48 -6.18 -5.47
CA PRO A 81 14.60 -5.27 -5.30
C PRO A 81 15.73 -5.90 -4.47
N ARG A 82 16.98 -5.60 -4.84
CA ARG A 82 18.16 -5.97 -4.03
C ARG A 82 18.00 -5.40 -2.61
N GLU A 83 18.52 -6.12 -1.61
CA GLU A 83 18.38 -5.73 -0.20
C GLU A 83 18.80 -4.27 0.07
N GLU A 84 19.87 -3.81 -0.58
CA GLU A 84 20.37 -2.44 -0.52
C GLU A 84 19.33 -1.38 -0.91
N ARG A 85 18.47 -1.69 -1.89
CA ARG A 85 17.38 -0.81 -2.34
C ARG A 85 16.08 -1.05 -1.59
N MET A 86 16.00 -2.14 -0.84
CA MET A 86 14.79 -2.49 -0.10
C MET A 86 14.58 -1.56 1.10
N ALA A 87 15.66 -1.16 1.78
CA ALA A 87 15.59 -0.18 2.86
C ALA A 87 15.04 1.17 2.35
N GLU A 88 15.54 1.65 1.21
CA GLU A 88 15.04 2.89 0.57
C GLU A 88 13.57 2.75 0.16
N PHE A 89 13.19 1.60 -0.43
CA PHE A 89 11.80 1.31 -0.81
C PHE A 89 10.86 1.37 0.40
N VAL A 90 11.21 0.68 1.50
CA VAL A 90 10.40 0.66 2.73
C VAL A 90 10.31 2.05 3.33
N GLN A 91 11.39 2.83 3.33
CA GLN A 91 11.38 4.19 3.86
C GLN A 91 10.46 5.11 3.04
N LYS A 92 10.59 5.14 1.70
CA LYS A 92 9.71 5.95 0.85
C LYS A 92 8.24 5.58 1.01
N PHE A 93 7.96 4.28 1.11
CA PHE A 93 6.60 3.80 1.34
C PHE A 93 6.09 4.24 2.71
N ARG A 94 6.91 4.16 3.76
CA ARG A 94 6.57 4.64 5.11
C ARG A 94 6.24 6.13 5.10
N ASP A 95 7.14 6.95 4.58
CA ASP A 95 6.99 8.42 4.61
C ASP A 95 5.71 8.85 3.88
N PHE A 96 5.45 8.22 2.73
CA PHE A 96 4.19 8.41 2.01
C PHE A 96 2.99 7.97 2.84
N HIS A 97 3.04 6.76 3.40
CA HIS A 97 1.92 6.18 4.14
C HIS A 97 1.56 7.03 5.36
N GLU A 98 2.54 7.44 6.16
CA GLU A 98 2.33 8.31 7.33
C GLU A 98 1.71 9.65 6.90
N SER A 99 2.25 10.29 5.86
CA SER A 99 1.70 11.54 5.32
C SER A 99 0.27 11.40 4.79
N PHE A 100 -0.02 10.29 4.10
CA PHE A 100 -1.35 9.97 3.58
C PHE A 100 -2.35 9.76 4.72
N MET A 101 -1.97 9.00 5.75
CA MET A 101 -2.81 8.76 6.91
C MET A 101 -3.10 10.06 7.66
N GLU A 102 -2.11 10.94 7.85
CA GLU A 102 -2.33 12.27 8.46
C GLU A 102 -3.27 13.15 7.62
N GLN A 103 -3.11 13.17 6.30
CA GLN A 103 -3.95 13.95 5.39
C GLN A 103 -5.42 13.52 5.43
N TYR A 104 -5.68 12.22 5.62
CA TYR A 104 -7.01 11.64 5.55
C TYR A 104 -7.55 11.08 6.88
N ALA A 105 -6.86 11.31 8.00
CA ALA A 105 -7.28 10.90 9.35
C ALA A 105 -8.67 11.42 9.72
#